data_AF-A0A7Z0SQQ5-F1
#
_entry.id   AF-A0A7Z0SQQ5-F1
#
_cell.length_a   1.000
_cell.length_b   1.000
_cell.length_c   1.000
_cell.angle_alpha   90.00
_cell.angle_beta   90.00
_cell.angle_gamma   90.00
#
_symmetry.space_group_name_H-M   'P 1'
#
loop_
_entity.id
_entity.type
_entity.pdbx_description
1 polymer ?
#
loop_
_entity_poly.entity_id
_entity_poly.type
_entity_poly.pdbx_seq_one_letter_code
_entity_poly.pdbx_strand_id
1 'polypeptide(L)'
;MRTRKEKRSEIAFGVALFYAEEGFAVTPNIARQWAGQAPLLKEQPGFAHAFLPSGAAPRAGDLWRFPDQAASLRRIAASMGRDFYEGELAERIAAFAAATGGAISQADLAGHRCEWVEPLSMDYRGDYALHELPPNGQGIAALMALGMLDTFDPPRGDNPADLFKLPIEAMKLAFADLHEHVGDPVGMGELAAQLLDKDYLRRRAALIDPSRASVPAAGLPGHGGTVYLTAADASGMMVSFIQSNYHGFGSGVVVPGTGIALHNRGRGFSLAPGHRNQVAPGKRPMHTIIPAFITCKGDPFASFGVMGGNMQAQGHVQMMQQLVDLQRNPQAAVDAPRFRVEAGPRVMLEAHTPAHVVDTLSSCGHNIDIHPADSLDFGAAQVIQRLPHGGYIAGSDPRRDGQAVGY
;
A
#
# COMPACT_ATOMS: atom_id res chain seq x y z
N MET A 1 -15.67 12.98 34.98
CA MET A 1 -14.83 13.96 34.27
C MET A 1 -13.97 13.18 33.28
N ARG A 2 -14.19 13.33 31.96
CA ARG A 2 -13.51 12.50 30.93
C ARG A 2 -11.99 12.69 30.96
N THR A 3 -11.24 11.61 30.79
CA THR A 3 -9.76 11.65 30.79
C THR A 3 -9.24 12.41 29.56
N ARG A 4 -8.00 12.94 29.61
CA ARG A 4 -7.36 13.62 28.47
C ARG A 4 -7.23 12.70 27.25
N LYS A 5 -7.14 11.38 27.48
CA LYS A 5 -7.08 10.33 26.45
C LYS A 5 -8.45 10.13 25.77
N GLU A 6 -9.53 10.07 26.55
CA GLU A 6 -10.90 9.99 26.02
C GLU A 6 -11.25 11.21 25.14
N LYS A 7 -10.89 12.42 25.58
CA LYS A 7 -11.13 13.64 24.79
C LYS A 7 -10.36 13.64 23.46
N ARG A 8 -9.13 13.11 23.45
CA ARG A 8 -8.33 12.96 22.21
C ARG A 8 -8.92 11.92 21.27
N SER A 9 -9.44 10.81 21.80
CA SER A 9 -10.17 9.80 21.01
C SER A 9 -11.39 10.41 20.33
N GLU A 10 -12.22 11.13 21.09
CA GLU A 10 -13.43 11.77 20.56
C GLU A 10 -13.12 12.82 19.47
N ILE A 11 -12.04 13.59 19.63
CA ILE A 11 -11.55 14.53 18.60
C ILE A 11 -11.07 13.78 17.35
N ALA A 12 -10.32 12.68 17.52
CA ALA A 12 -9.79 11.90 16.40
C ALA A 12 -10.89 11.22 15.56
N PHE A 13 -11.99 10.80 16.18
CA PHE A 13 -13.12 10.17 15.49
C PHE A 13 -14.22 11.15 15.05
N GLY A 14 -14.25 12.38 15.58
CA GLY A 14 -15.34 13.34 15.37
C GLY A 14 -15.64 13.65 13.90
N VAL A 15 -14.61 13.85 13.08
CA VAL A 15 -14.77 14.12 11.64
C VAL A 15 -15.29 12.90 10.88
N ALA A 16 -14.77 11.70 11.19
CA ALA A 16 -15.24 10.46 10.56
C ALA A 16 -16.70 10.15 10.95
N LEU A 17 -17.08 10.40 12.20
CA LEU A 17 -18.46 10.29 12.68
C LEU A 17 -19.39 11.27 11.94
N PHE A 18 -18.99 12.52 11.83
CA PHE A 18 -19.75 13.53 11.09
C PHE A 18 -20.03 13.09 9.65
N TYR A 19 -19.01 12.64 8.90
CA TYR A 19 -19.21 12.19 7.52
C TYR A 19 -20.04 10.90 7.42
N ALA A 20 -19.96 10.00 8.40
CA ALA A 20 -20.79 8.80 8.42
C ALA A 20 -22.27 9.13 8.70
N GLU A 21 -22.56 10.13 9.54
CA GLU A 21 -23.94 10.50 9.93
C GLU A 21 -24.58 11.48 8.93
N GLU A 22 -23.91 12.60 8.66
CA GLU A 22 -24.43 13.67 7.83
C GLU A 22 -24.21 13.41 6.34
N GLY A 23 -23.20 12.61 6.03
CA GLY A 23 -22.89 12.16 4.68
C GLY A 23 -21.91 13.04 3.94
N PHE A 24 -21.57 12.60 2.72
CA PHE A 24 -20.74 13.33 1.77
C PHE A 24 -21.20 13.03 0.34
N ALA A 25 -20.90 13.95 -0.59
CA ALA A 25 -21.18 13.74 -2.00
C ALA A 25 -20.16 12.75 -2.59
N VAL A 26 -20.63 11.70 -3.26
CA VAL A 26 -19.77 10.67 -3.85
C VAL A 26 -18.99 11.25 -5.04
N THR A 27 -17.67 11.12 -5.05
CA THR A 27 -16.84 11.63 -6.15
C THR A 27 -16.92 10.73 -7.39
N PRO A 28 -16.63 11.26 -8.60
CA PRO A 28 -16.70 10.48 -9.84
C PRO A 28 -15.85 9.21 -9.84
N ASN A 29 -14.61 9.26 -9.31
CA ASN A 29 -13.75 8.08 -9.25
C ASN A 29 -14.28 7.02 -8.29
N ILE A 30 -14.89 7.42 -7.18
CA ILE A 30 -15.52 6.49 -6.22
C ILE A 30 -16.78 5.89 -6.82
N ALA A 31 -17.66 6.68 -7.43
CA ALA A 31 -18.86 6.19 -8.12
C ALA A 31 -18.52 5.16 -9.21
N ARG A 32 -17.50 5.43 -10.03
CA ARG A 32 -17.01 4.49 -11.08
C ARG A 32 -16.55 3.17 -10.46
N GLN A 33 -15.71 3.22 -9.43
CA GLN A 33 -15.20 2.00 -8.77
C GLN A 33 -16.29 1.21 -8.04
N TRP A 34 -17.25 1.91 -7.43
CA TRP A 34 -18.38 1.30 -6.74
C TRP A 34 -19.31 0.61 -7.74
N ALA A 35 -19.66 1.27 -8.83
CA ALA A 35 -20.48 0.69 -9.90
C ALA A 35 -19.81 -0.53 -10.54
N GLY A 36 -18.48 -0.54 -10.68
CA GLY A 36 -17.73 -1.69 -11.19
C GLY A 36 -17.71 -2.90 -10.25
N GLN A 37 -17.67 -2.68 -8.92
CA GLN A 37 -17.57 -3.76 -7.94
C GLN A 37 -18.93 -4.25 -7.43
N ALA A 38 -19.96 -3.40 -7.40
CA ALA A 38 -21.27 -3.76 -6.85
C ALA A 38 -21.89 -5.03 -7.47
N PRO A 39 -21.89 -5.23 -8.81
CA PRO A 39 -22.43 -6.46 -9.41
C PRO A 39 -21.70 -7.73 -8.97
N LEU A 40 -20.41 -7.62 -8.64
CA LEU A 40 -19.57 -8.75 -8.22
C LEU A 40 -19.78 -9.13 -6.75
N LEU A 41 -20.24 -8.18 -5.93
CA LEU A 41 -20.30 -8.31 -4.47
C LEU A 41 -21.71 -8.31 -3.90
N LYS A 42 -22.74 -7.93 -4.68
CA LYS A 42 -24.13 -7.80 -4.19
C LYS A 42 -24.69 -9.06 -3.50
N GLU A 43 -24.24 -10.25 -3.92
CA GLU A 43 -24.66 -11.54 -3.35
C GLU A 43 -23.85 -11.93 -2.09
N GLN A 44 -22.80 -11.18 -1.74
CA GLN A 44 -22.03 -11.43 -0.52
C GLN A 44 -22.87 -11.06 0.72
N PRO A 45 -22.77 -11.84 1.81
CA PRO A 45 -23.55 -11.59 3.02
C PRO A 45 -23.43 -10.15 3.53
N GLY A 46 -24.57 -9.45 3.59
CA GLY A 46 -24.67 -8.08 4.10
C GLY A 46 -24.30 -6.97 3.10
N PHE A 47 -23.66 -7.28 1.96
CA PHE A 47 -23.16 -6.25 1.04
C PHE A 47 -24.24 -5.33 0.49
N ALA A 48 -25.29 -5.91 -0.12
CA ALA A 48 -26.34 -5.13 -0.76
C ALA A 48 -27.08 -4.24 0.25
N HIS A 49 -27.32 -4.73 1.46
CA HIS A 49 -27.95 -3.94 2.51
C HIS A 49 -27.09 -2.74 2.92
N ALA A 50 -25.78 -2.93 3.06
CA ALA A 50 -24.87 -1.90 3.53
C ALA A 50 -24.46 -0.89 2.44
N PHE A 51 -24.23 -1.36 1.21
CA PHE A 51 -23.61 -0.57 0.14
C PHE A 51 -24.50 -0.35 -1.08
N LEU A 52 -25.70 -0.95 -1.13
CA LEU A 52 -26.71 -0.76 -2.18
C LEU A 52 -28.11 -0.52 -1.57
N PRO A 53 -28.28 0.39 -0.59
CA PRO A 53 -29.56 0.56 0.11
C PRO A 53 -30.71 0.98 -0.81
N SER A 54 -30.42 1.61 -1.95
CA SER A 54 -31.38 1.95 -3.01
C SER A 54 -31.51 0.87 -4.10
N GLY A 55 -30.85 -0.27 -3.94
CA GLY A 55 -30.76 -1.35 -4.92
C GLY A 55 -29.66 -1.18 -5.98
N ALA A 56 -28.94 -0.06 -5.98
CA ALA A 56 -27.86 0.24 -6.91
C ALA A 56 -26.70 0.98 -6.25
N ALA A 57 -25.54 0.99 -6.91
CA ALA A 57 -24.40 1.79 -6.47
C ALA A 57 -24.72 3.29 -6.60
N PRO A 58 -24.24 4.15 -5.67
CA PRO A 58 -24.47 5.58 -5.75
C PRO A 58 -23.80 6.20 -6.98
N ARG A 59 -24.44 7.20 -7.55
CA ARG A 59 -23.92 7.99 -8.67
C ARG A 59 -23.01 9.11 -8.14
N ALA A 60 -22.17 9.64 -9.02
CA ALA A 60 -21.38 10.82 -8.69
C ALA A 60 -22.30 11.99 -8.29
N GLY A 61 -22.01 12.64 -7.17
CA GLY A 61 -22.81 13.71 -6.58
C GLY A 61 -23.93 13.25 -5.64
N ASP A 62 -24.29 11.96 -5.63
CA ASP A 62 -25.27 11.44 -4.67
C ASP A 62 -24.74 11.62 -3.24
N LEU A 63 -25.63 11.98 -2.31
CA LEU A 63 -25.31 12.07 -0.90
C LEU A 63 -25.26 10.65 -0.29
N TRP A 64 -24.07 10.22 0.10
CA TRP A 64 -23.88 8.95 0.80
C TRP A 64 -23.81 9.16 2.31
N ARG A 65 -24.57 8.36 3.06
CA ARG A 65 -24.56 8.30 4.54
C ARG A 65 -24.41 6.86 4.97
N PHE A 66 -23.78 6.64 6.13
CA PHE A 66 -23.55 5.30 6.67
C PHE A 66 -23.81 5.24 8.19
N PRO A 67 -25.08 5.35 8.63
CA PRO A 67 -25.43 5.45 10.05
C PRO A 67 -24.96 4.24 10.89
N ASP A 68 -25.00 3.03 10.31
CA ASP A 68 -24.47 1.83 10.97
C ASP A 68 -22.97 1.95 11.26
N GLN A 69 -22.20 2.49 10.30
CA GLN A 69 -20.77 2.74 10.49
C GLN A 69 -20.54 3.82 11.55
N ALA A 70 -21.37 4.87 11.59
CA ALA A 70 -21.30 5.88 12.63
C ALA A 70 -21.53 5.28 14.04
N ALA A 71 -22.51 4.40 14.18
CA ALA A 71 -22.77 3.69 15.43
C ALA A 71 -21.55 2.88 15.88
N SER A 72 -20.93 2.11 14.98
CA SER A 72 -19.71 1.36 15.27
C SER A 72 -18.52 2.26 15.61
N LEU A 73 -18.28 3.33 14.84
CA LEU A 73 -17.22 4.30 15.11
C LEU A 73 -17.38 4.94 16.49
N ARG A 74 -18.62 5.23 16.92
CA ARG A 74 -18.91 5.80 18.23
C ARG A 74 -18.54 4.82 19.35
N ARG A 75 -18.85 3.54 19.18
CA ARG A 75 -18.46 2.48 20.14
C ARG A 75 -16.95 2.30 20.20
N ILE A 76 -16.28 2.29 19.05
CA ILE A 76 -14.81 2.24 18.95
C ILE A 76 -14.19 3.44 19.67
N ALA A 77 -14.67 4.65 19.41
CA ALA A 77 -14.15 5.86 20.04
C ALA A 77 -14.34 5.85 21.57
N ALA A 78 -15.54 5.48 22.04
CA ALA A 78 -15.88 5.42 23.46
C ALA A 78 -15.11 4.34 24.24
N SER A 79 -14.81 3.22 23.58
CA SER A 79 -14.06 2.10 24.18
C SER A 79 -12.55 2.16 23.94
N MET A 80 -12.07 3.19 23.21
CA MET A 80 -10.69 3.26 22.72
C MET A 80 -10.26 2.00 21.94
N GLY A 81 -11.17 1.49 21.10
CA GLY A 81 -10.97 0.30 20.28
C GLY A 81 -11.33 -1.02 20.94
N ARG A 82 -11.50 -1.08 22.28
CA ARG A 82 -11.75 -2.35 22.97
C ARG A 82 -13.02 -3.05 22.53
N ASP A 83 -14.08 -2.32 22.22
CA ASP A 83 -15.37 -2.94 21.83
C ASP A 83 -15.28 -3.72 20.51
N PHE A 84 -14.37 -3.33 19.61
CA PHE A 84 -14.12 -4.03 18.35
C PHE A 84 -13.45 -5.41 18.54
N TYR A 85 -12.63 -5.56 19.58
CA TYR A 85 -11.84 -6.78 19.82
C TYR A 85 -12.37 -7.65 20.96
N GLU A 86 -13.02 -7.04 21.96
CA GLU A 86 -13.41 -7.70 23.22
C GLU A 86 -14.87 -7.40 23.62
N GLY A 87 -15.60 -6.58 22.85
CA GLY A 87 -16.96 -6.15 23.20
C GLY A 87 -18.02 -6.58 22.19
N GLU A 88 -19.12 -5.83 22.12
CA GLU A 88 -20.31 -6.23 21.36
C GLU A 88 -20.03 -6.31 19.85
N LEU A 89 -19.19 -5.41 19.32
CA LEU A 89 -18.79 -5.49 17.91
C LEU A 89 -18.01 -6.79 17.64
N ALA A 90 -17.13 -7.21 18.55
CA ALA A 90 -16.43 -8.49 18.43
C ALA A 90 -17.40 -9.69 18.44
N GLU A 91 -18.40 -9.66 19.32
CA GLU A 91 -19.44 -10.68 19.39
C GLU A 91 -20.24 -10.76 18.08
N ARG A 92 -20.65 -9.61 17.53
CA ARG A 92 -21.39 -9.52 16.26
C ARG A 92 -20.56 -10.03 15.07
N ILE A 93 -19.28 -9.67 15.00
CA ILE A 93 -18.38 -10.14 13.94
C ILE A 93 -18.28 -11.67 13.98
N ALA A 94 -17.98 -12.24 15.15
CA ALA A 94 -17.82 -13.68 15.31
C ALA A 94 -19.13 -14.46 15.08
N ALA A 95 -20.25 -13.96 15.58
CA ALA A 95 -21.56 -14.57 15.34
C ALA A 95 -21.92 -14.58 13.86
N PHE A 96 -21.65 -13.47 13.15
CA PHE A 96 -21.91 -13.39 11.71
C PHE A 96 -20.97 -14.27 10.90
N ALA A 97 -19.69 -14.34 11.27
CA ALA A 97 -18.74 -15.28 10.67
C ALA A 97 -19.24 -16.72 10.82
N ALA A 98 -19.61 -17.15 12.03
CA ALA A 98 -20.15 -18.50 12.27
C ALA A 98 -21.42 -18.79 11.45
N ALA A 99 -22.34 -17.83 11.36
CA ALA A 99 -23.58 -17.96 10.60
C ALA A 99 -23.37 -18.02 9.07
N THR A 100 -22.25 -17.54 8.56
CA THR A 100 -21.94 -17.44 7.12
C THR A 100 -20.80 -18.35 6.68
N GLY A 101 -20.31 -19.24 7.55
CA GLY A 101 -19.24 -20.20 7.25
C GLY A 101 -17.82 -19.64 7.34
N GLY A 102 -17.64 -18.46 7.94
CA GLY A 102 -16.34 -17.87 8.27
C GLY A 102 -15.71 -18.50 9.51
N ALA A 103 -14.38 -18.41 9.60
CA ALA A 103 -13.59 -19.02 10.68
C ALA A 103 -13.19 -18.07 11.81
N ILE A 104 -13.52 -16.77 11.70
CA ILE A 104 -13.16 -15.77 12.72
C ILE A 104 -14.00 -16.00 13.97
N SER A 105 -13.34 -16.23 15.11
CA SER A 105 -13.97 -16.35 16.42
C SER A 105 -13.76 -15.11 17.29
N GLN A 106 -14.50 -15.01 18.40
CA GLN A 106 -14.25 -13.98 19.42
C GLN A 106 -12.87 -14.13 20.04
N ALA A 107 -12.37 -15.36 20.17
CA ALA A 107 -11.04 -15.62 20.71
C ALA A 107 -9.93 -15.09 19.79
N ASP A 108 -10.12 -15.18 18.47
CA ASP A 108 -9.18 -14.60 17.49
C ASP A 108 -9.14 -13.06 17.61
N LEU A 109 -10.30 -12.42 17.73
CA LEU A 109 -10.41 -10.97 17.91
C LEU A 109 -9.79 -10.52 19.23
N ALA A 110 -10.13 -11.19 20.33
CA ALA A 110 -9.61 -10.88 21.66
C ALA A 110 -8.09 -11.17 21.78
N GLY A 111 -7.57 -12.08 20.97
CA GLY A 111 -6.14 -12.41 20.89
C GLY A 111 -5.32 -11.40 20.08
N HIS A 112 -5.95 -10.54 19.28
CA HIS A 112 -5.23 -9.59 18.41
C HIS A 112 -4.47 -8.54 19.21
N ARG A 113 -3.22 -8.26 18.82
CA ARG A 113 -2.39 -7.19 19.38
C ARG A 113 -1.71 -6.43 18.25
N CYS A 114 -1.63 -5.11 18.38
CA CYS A 114 -0.74 -4.29 17.56
C CYS A 114 0.70 -4.44 18.08
N GLU A 115 1.65 -4.62 17.17
CA GLU A 115 3.06 -4.79 17.50
C GLU A 115 3.82 -3.53 17.12
N TRP A 116 4.63 -3.02 18.06
CA TRP A 116 5.68 -2.06 17.73
C TRP A 116 6.87 -2.85 17.21
N VAL A 117 7.29 -2.53 16.00
CA VAL A 117 8.37 -3.23 15.31
C VAL A 117 9.45 -2.24 14.90
N GLU A 118 10.69 -2.71 14.86
CA GLU A 118 11.79 -1.93 14.28
C GLU A 118 11.68 -2.01 12.74
N PRO A 119 11.70 -0.87 12.03
CA PRO A 119 11.73 -0.88 10.57
C PRO A 119 12.99 -1.56 10.02
N LEU A 120 12.87 -2.14 8.84
CA LEU A 120 14.02 -2.47 8.02
C LEU A 120 14.46 -1.22 7.26
N SER A 121 15.76 -1.12 6.97
CA SER A 121 16.30 -0.02 6.18
C SER A 121 17.29 -0.49 5.12
N MET A 122 17.46 0.33 4.09
CA MET A 122 18.50 0.19 3.09
C MET A 122 19.13 1.56 2.83
N ASP A 123 20.45 1.65 3.00
CA ASP A 123 21.23 2.81 2.59
C ASP A 123 21.11 2.98 1.07
N TYR A 124 21.00 4.22 0.62
CA TYR A 124 20.88 4.55 -0.80
C TYR A 124 21.64 5.86 -1.07
N ARG A 125 22.54 5.85 -2.05
CA ARG A 125 23.34 7.02 -2.46
C ARG A 125 24.11 7.67 -1.29
N GLY A 126 24.60 6.84 -0.37
CA GLY A 126 25.46 7.22 0.76
C GLY A 126 24.77 7.96 1.90
N ASP A 127 24.01 9.01 1.60
CA ASP A 127 23.43 9.89 2.61
C ASP A 127 21.98 9.54 2.98
N TYR A 128 21.27 8.77 2.13
CA TYR A 128 19.85 8.49 2.33
C TYR A 128 19.64 7.05 2.80
N ALA A 129 18.52 6.82 3.48
CA ALA A 129 18.03 5.47 3.75
C ALA A 129 16.51 5.43 3.56
N LEU A 130 16.04 4.40 2.85
CA LEU A 130 14.62 4.05 2.82
C LEU A 130 14.32 3.13 4.00
N HIS A 131 13.24 3.42 4.71
CA HIS A 131 12.70 2.62 5.81
C HIS A 131 11.36 2.02 5.43
N GLU A 132 11.21 0.73 5.70
CA GLU A 132 10.02 -0.06 5.41
C GLU A 132 9.67 -0.94 6.62
N LEU A 133 8.41 -1.32 6.75
CA LEU A 133 8.03 -2.31 7.76
C LEU A 133 8.69 -3.68 7.46
N PRO A 134 9.07 -4.45 8.50
CA PRO A 134 9.61 -5.80 8.30
C PRO A 134 8.57 -6.76 7.69
N PRO A 135 9.00 -7.95 7.24
CA PRO A 135 8.09 -9.05 6.92
C PRO A 135 7.02 -9.23 8.00
N ASN A 136 5.80 -9.59 7.66
CA ASN A 136 5.27 -10.08 6.38
C ASN A 136 5.01 -9.02 5.28
N GLY A 137 5.42 -7.76 5.46
CA GLY A 137 5.27 -6.71 4.45
C GLY A 137 6.15 -6.92 3.20
N GLN A 138 5.69 -6.43 2.05
CA GLN A 138 6.45 -6.47 0.79
C GLN A 138 7.50 -5.34 0.64
N GLY A 139 7.68 -4.49 1.66
CA GLY A 139 8.58 -3.33 1.58
C GLY A 139 10.04 -3.74 1.40
N ILE A 140 10.39 -4.94 1.89
CA ILE A 140 11.68 -5.57 1.64
C ILE A 140 12.02 -5.71 0.15
N ALA A 141 11.03 -5.82 -0.75
CA ALA A 141 11.30 -5.83 -2.19
C ALA A 141 11.81 -4.47 -2.70
N ALA A 142 11.28 -3.36 -2.18
CA ALA A 142 11.79 -2.04 -2.50
C ALA A 142 13.22 -1.86 -1.96
N LEU A 143 13.48 -2.31 -0.73
CA LEU A 143 14.82 -2.29 -0.12
C LEU A 143 15.83 -3.12 -0.92
N MET A 144 15.48 -4.35 -1.32
CA MET A 144 16.34 -5.20 -2.16
C MET A 144 16.64 -4.54 -3.51
N ALA A 145 15.62 -3.99 -4.17
CA ALA A 145 15.79 -3.30 -5.45
C ALA A 145 16.69 -2.07 -5.32
N LEU A 146 16.54 -1.24 -4.28
CA LEU A 146 17.41 -0.10 -4.04
C LEU A 146 18.85 -0.50 -3.75
N GLY A 147 19.07 -1.54 -2.93
CA GLY A 147 20.44 -2.01 -2.68
C GLY A 147 21.09 -2.64 -3.91
N MET A 148 20.31 -3.20 -4.86
CA MET A 148 20.83 -3.55 -6.19
C MET A 148 21.15 -2.31 -7.03
N LEU A 149 20.27 -1.32 -7.05
CA LEU A 149 20.44 -0.07 -7.82
C LEU A 149 21.61 0.79 -7.30
N ASP A 150 21.94 0.71 -6.02
CA ASP A 150 23.05 1.43 -5.41
C ASP A 150 24.43 0.95 -5.91
N THR A 151 24.47 -0.21 -6.58
CA THR A 151 25.69 -0.74 -7.22
C THR A 151 26.00 -0.11 -8.58
N PHE A 152 25.03 0.61 -9.16
CA PHE A 152 25.16 1.32 -10.42
C PHE A 152 25.34 2.83 -10.18
N ASP A 153 25.91 3.53 -11.17
CA ASP A 153 25.94 4.99 -11.19
C ASP A 153 24.52 5.57 -11.04
N PRO A 154 24.36 6.71 -10.35
CA PRO A 154 23.08 7.42 -10.33
C PRO A 154 22.61 7.78 -11.75
N PRO A 155 21.28 7.81 -11.99
CA PRO A 155 20.72 8.22 -13.27
C PRO A 155 21.27 9.54 -13.79
N ARG A 156 21.66 9.56 -15.08
CA ARG A 156 22.13 10.77 -15.74
C ARG A 156 20.99 11.46 -16.47
N GLY A 157 20.36 12.44 -15.80
CA GLY A 157 19.21 13.17 -16.36
C GLY A 157 18.03 12.24 -16.65
N ASP A 158 17.40 12.40 -17.81
CA ASP A 158 16.22 11.61 -18.20
C ASP A 158 16.55 10.33 -18.99
N ASN A 159 17.75 9.75 -18.83
CA ASN A 159 18.15 8.53 -19.55
C ASN A 159 17.20 7.35 -19.24
N PRO A 160 16.50 6.78 -20.25
CA PRO A 160 15.57 5.67 -20.04
C PRO A 160 16.21 4.40 -19.48
N ALA A 161 17.48 4.15 -19.80
CA ALA A 161 18.18 2.98 -19.29
C ALA A 161 18.32 3.04 -17.76
N ASP A 162 18.60 4.22 -17.22
CA ASP A 162 18.84 4.41 -15.79
C ASP A 162 17.52 4.56 -15.01
N LEU A 163 16.54 5.28 -15.59
CA LEU A 163 15.28 5.59 -14.91
C LEU A 163 14.20 4.52 -15.04
N PHE A 164 14.29 3.65 -16.04
CA PHE A 164 13.29 2.61 -16.27
C PHE A 164 13.91 1.23 -16.30
N LYS A 165 14.86 0.97 -17.21
CA LYS A 165 15.38 -0.40 -17.43
C LYS A 165 16.00 -0.99 -16.17
N LEU A 166 16.96 -0.29 -15.55
CA LEU A 166 17.62 -0.77 -14.34
C LEU A 166 16.62 -1.02 -13.19
N PRO A 167 15.74 -0.07 -12.81
CA PRO A 167 14.70 -0.29 -11.81
C PRO A 167 13.74 -1.43 -12.13
N ILE A 168 13.31 -1.57 -13.39
CA ILE A 168 12.43 -2.67 -13.82
C ILE A 168 13.10 -4.01 -13.54
N GLU A 169 14.37 -4.18 -13.93
CA GLU A 169 15.08 -5.44 -13.75
C GLU A 169 15.42 -5.72 -12.28
N ALA A 170 15.79 -4.69 -11.52
CA ALA A 170 15.98 -4.81 -10.07
C ALA A 170 14.68 -5.23 -9.38
N MET A 171 13.53 -4.65 -9.76
CA MET A 171 12.22 -5.02 -9.22
C MET A 171 11.82 -6.45 -9.60
N LYS A 172 12.10 -6.90 -10.83
CA LYS A 172 11.88 -8.29 -11.26
C LYS A 172 12.62 -9.28 -10.37
N LEU A 173 13.90 -9.02 -10.08
CA LEU A 173 14.71 -9.86 -9.20
C LEU A 173 14.25 -9.78 -7.74
N ALA A 174 13.88 -8.59 -7.25
CA ALA A 174 13.40 -8.40 -5.89
C ALA A 174 12.04 -9.07 -5.65
N PHE A 175 11.12 -9.00 -6.63
CA PHE A 175 9.86 -9.73 -6.57
C PHE A 175 10.06 -11.24 -6.65
N ALA A 176 11.03 -11.73 -7.41
CA ALA A 176 11.37 -13.15 -7.41
C ALA A 176 11.72 -13.65 -6.01
N ASP A 177 12.55 -12.89 -5.28
CA ASP A 177 12.96 -13.25 -3.92
C ASP A 177 11.83 -13.03 -2.90
N LEU A 178 11.04 -11.95 -3.05
CA LEU A 178 9.87 -11.68 -2.23
C LEU A 178 8.92 -12.89 -2.21
N HIS A 179 8.58 -13.40 -3.38
CA HIS A 179 7.56 -14.43 -3.52
C HIS A 179 8.02 -15.81 -3.08
N GLU A 180 9.30 -16.11 -3.29
CA GLU A 180 9.90 -17.36 -2.83
C GLU A 180 10.06 -17.38 -1.30
N HIS A 181 10.41 -16.24 -0.70
CA HIS A 181 10.93 -16.23 0.67
C HIS A 181 10.01 -15.58 1.70
N VAL A 182 9.22 -14.56 1.34
CA VAL A 182 8.49 -13.76 2.32
C VAL A 182 7.14 -14.37 2.68
N GLY A 183 6.91 -14.52 3.98
CA GLY A 183 5.70 -15.06 4.56
C GLY A 183 5.54 -14.65 6.02
N ASP A 184 5.14 -15.58 6.87
CA ASP A 184 4.91 -15.35 8.29
C ASP A 184 6.13 -14.75 9.02
N PRO A 185 6.00 -13.62 9.73
CA PRO A 185 7.12 -12.96 10.42
C PRO A 185 7.87 -13.84 11.42
N VAL A 186 7.21 -14.85 12.01
CA VAL A 186 7.77 -15.68 13.11
C VAL A 186 9.03 -16.46 12.72
N GLY A 187 9.44 -16.48 11.44
CA GLY A 187 10.71 -17.08 10.98
C GLY A 187 11.49 -16.24 9.98
N MET A 188 11.23 -14.93 9.89
CA MET A 188 11.79 -14.09 8.82
C MET A 188 13.03 -13.30 9.22
N GLY A 189 13.37 -13.16 10.51
CA GLY A 189 14.43 -12.25 10.97
C GLY A 189 15.79 -12.43 10.27
N GLU A 190 16.40 -13.61 10.39
CA GLU A 190 17.70 -13.90 9.76
C GLU A 190 17.63 -13.86 8.23
N LEU A 191 16.53 -14.35 7.65
CA LEU A 191 16.35 -14.36 6.20
C LEU A 191 16.20 -12.94 5.63
N ALA A 192 15.48 -12.06 6.32
CA ALA A 192 15.37 -10.67 5.92
C ALA A 192 16.74 -9.97 5.93
N ALA A 193 17.57 -10.23 6.95
CA ALA A 193 18.93 -9.72 6.99
C ALA A 193 19.80 -10.27 5.84
N GLN A 194 19.67 -11.56 5.50
CA GLN A 194 20.38 -12.18 4.37
C GLN A 194 19.93 -11.61 3.01
N LEU A 195 18.63 -11.36 2.83
CA LEU A 195 18.08 -10.76 1.61
C LEU A 195 18.52 -9.30 1.43
N LEU A 196 18.83 -8.60 2.53
CA LEU A 196 19.32 -7.23 2.51
C LEU A 196 20.85 -7.12 2.63
N ASP A 197 21.57 -8.25 2.63
CA ASP A 197 23.03 -8.26 2.68
C ASP A 197 23.63 -7.61 1.43
N LYS A 198 24.63 -6.72 1.62
CA LYS A 198 25.22 -5.95 0.52
C LYS A 198 25.97 -6.84 -0.48
N ASP A 199 26.57 -7.95 -0.06
CA ASP A 199 27.22 -8.88 -0.97
C ASP A 199 26.18 -9.70 -1.76
N TYR A 200 25.08 -10.11 -1.11
CA TYR A 200 23.95 -10.74 -1.78
C TYR A 200 23.36 -9.84 -2.86
N LEU A 201 23.04 -8.58 -2.53
CA LEU A 201 22.47 -7.63 -3.47
C LEU A 201 23.43 -7.30 -4.62
N ARG A 202 24.75 -7.22 -4.37
CA ARG A 202 25.76 -7.12 -5.45
C ARG A 202 25.74 -8.32 -6.40
N ARG A 203 25.61 -9.54 -5.88
CA ARG A 203 25.47 -10.75 -6.72
C ARG A 203 24.17 -10.75 -7.52
N ARG A 204 23.07 -10.26 -6.94
CA ARG A 204 21.78 -10.12 -7.64
C ARG A 204 21.85 -9.05 -8.73
N ALA A 205 22.44 -7.90 -8.43
CA ALA A 205 22.64 -6.82 -9.41
C ALA A 205 23.46 -7.26 -10.63
N ALA A 206 24.46 -8.14 -10.43
CA ALA A 206 25.25 -8.70 -11.53
C ALA A 206 24.44 -9.57 -12.53
N LEU A 207 23.21 -9.96 -12.19
CA LEU A 207 22.30 -10.66 -13.09
C LEU A 207 21.54 -9.71 -14.04
N ILE A 208 21.59 -8.40 -13.76
CA ILE A 208 20.93 -7.39 -14.59
C ILE A 208 21.78 -7.15 -15.83
N ASP A 209 21.29 -7.62 -16.98
CA ASP A 209 21.86 -7.31 -18.28
C ASP A 209 21.33 -5.95 -18.77
N PRO A 210 22.18 -4.92 -18.93
CA PRO A 210 21.73 -3.61 -19.40
C PRO A 210 21.09 -3.66 -20.80
N SER A 211 21.46 -4.65 -21.62
CA SER A 211 21.03 -4.77 -23.02
C SER A 211 19.80 -5.67 -23.24
N ARG A 212 19.38 -6.42 -22.22
CA ARG A 212 18.35 -7.46 -22.37
C ARG A 212 17.40 -7.55 -21.19
N ALA A 213 16.13 -7.76 -21.46
CA ALA A 213 15.10 -8.01 -20.45
C ALA A 213 15.24 -9.43 -19.87
N SER A 214 15.19 -9.54 -18.54
CA SER A 214 15.03 -10.83 -17.88
C SER A 214 13.57 -11.29 -17.87
N VAL A 215 13.40 -12.60 -17.67
CA VAL A 215 12.11 -13.27 -17.45
C VAL A 215 12.21 -13.98 -16.09
N PRO A 216 11.96 -13.28 -14.97
CA PRO A 216 12.06 -13.90 -13.64
C PRO A 216 11.02 -15.01 -13.47
N ALA A 217 11.35 -16.00 -12.65
CA ALA A 217 10.58 -17.24 -12.49
C ALA A 217 9.34 -17.12 -11.57
N ALA A 218 9.14 -16.02 -10.85
CA ALA A 218 8.16 -15.97 -9.76
C ALA A 218 6.82 -15.29 -10.13
N GLY A 219 5.76 -15.73 -9.44
CA GLY A 219 4.38 -15.32 -9.63
C GLY A 219 4.05 -13.89 -9.18
N LEU A 220 2.77 -13.51 -9.25
CA LEU A 220 2.28 -12.15 -8.99
C LEU A 220 1.45 -12.05 -7.70
N PRO A 221 1.54 -10.94 -6.96
CA PRO A 221 0.49 -10.58 -6.00
C PRO A 221 -0.77 -10.15 -6.77
N GLY A 222 -1.95 -10.34 -6.17
CA GLY A 222 -3.20 -9.84 -6.73
C GLY A 222 -3.30 -8.30 -6.72
N HIS A 223 -4.14 -7.77 -7.61
CA HIS A 223 -4.49 -6.34 -7.64
C HIS A 223 -5.24 -5.93 -6.38
N GLY A 224 -4.79 -4.89 -5.66
CA GLY A 224 -5.42 -4.42 -4.43
C GLY A 224 -5.77 -2.93 -4.47
N GLY A 225 -6.86 -2.56 -3.78
CA GLY A 225 -7.24 -1.17 -3.50
C GLY A 225 -6.82 -0.80 -2.08
N THR A 226 -6.27 0.38 -1.85
CA THR A 226 -5.67 0.75 -0.55
C THR A 226 -5.87 2.26 -0.34
N VAL A 227 -5.84 2.74 0.91
CA VAL A 227 -5.74 4.19 1.26
C VAL A 227 -4.43 4.45 2.01
N TYR A 228 -3.68 5.48 1.58
CA TYR A 228 -2.42 5.95 2.13
C TYR A 228 -2.59 7.40 2.55
N LEU A 229 -1.96 7.76 3.67
CA LEU A 229 -1.98 9.07 4.24
C LEU A 229 -0.61 9.38 4.83
N THR A 230 -0.22 10.64 4.74
CA THR A 230 0.92 11.15 5.49
C THR A 230 0.57 12.47 6.16
N ALA A 231 1.16 12.71 7.33
CA ALA A 231 0.99 13.94 8.09
C ALA A 231 2.31 14.33 8.72
N ALA A 232 2.52 15.64 8.90
CA ALA A 232 3.64 16.17 9.66
C ALA A 232 3.19 17.36 10.50
N ASP A 233 3.88 17.63 11.61
CA ASP A 233 3.56 18.75 12.50
C ASP A 233 4.75 19.69 12.77
N ALA A 234 4.47 20.82 13.41
CA ALA A 234 5.46 21.84 13.73
C ALA A 234 6.55 21.37 14.72
N SER A 235 6.37 20.23 15.40
CA SER A 235 7.38 19.65 16.29
C SER A 235 8.43 18.82 15.56
N GLY A 236 8.23 18.56 14.27
CA GLY A 236 9.09 17.66 13.49
C GLY A 236 8.56 16.23 13.41
N MET A 237 7.39 15.93 14.01
CA MET A 237 6.78 14.61 13.89
C MET A 237 6.27 14.41 12.47
N MET A 238 6.56 13.25 11.89
CA MET A 238 6.09 12.85 10.58
C MET A 238 5.53 11.42 10.67
N VAL A 239 4.42 11.19 9.97
CA VAL A 239 3.72 9.91 9.98
C VAL A 239 3.51 9.44 8.54
N SER A 240 3.86 8.19 8.29
CA SER A 240 3.53 7.43 7.08
C SER A 240 2.52 6.35 7.48
N PHE A 241 1.29 6.45 6.99
CA PHE A 241 0.17 5.60 7.41
C PHE A 241 -0.57 5.00 6.23
N ILE A 242 -0.91 3.72 6.33
CA ILE A 242 -1.65 3.01 5.30
C ILE A 242 -2.64 2.03 5.92
N GLN A 243 -3.78 1.85 5.27
CA GLN A 243 -4.74 0.79 5.59
C GLN A 243 -5.48 0.29 4.35
N SER A 244 -5.98 -0.95 4.39
CA SER A 244 -6.72 -1.53 3.25
C SER A 244 -7.47 -2.80 3.62
N ASN A 245 -8.61 -2.99 2.95
CA ASN A 245 -9.36 -4.25 2.92
C ASN A 245 -8.80 -5.31 1.95
N TYR A 246 -7.59 -5.09 1.43
CA TYR A 246 -6.94 -5.76 0.32
C TYR A 246 -7.59 -5.46 -1.05
N HIS A 247 -8.57 -6.22 -1.52
CA HIS A 247 -9.19 -5.94 -2.82
C HIS A 247 -10.44 -5.06 -2.66
N GLY A 248 -10.33 -3.75 -2.90
CA GLY A 248 -11.50 -2.85 -2.92
C GLY A 248 -12.32 -2.91 -1.62
N PHE A 249 -13.60 -3.30 -1.72
CA PHE A 249 -14.46 -3.51 -0.54
C PHE A 249 -14.05 -4.69 0.36
N GLY A 250 -13.07 -5.49 -0.06
CA GLY A 250 -12.52 -6.63 0.67
C GLY A 250 -13.18 -7.94 0.25
N SER A 251 -13.72 -8.66 1.22
CA SER A 251 -14.46 -9.90 0.97
C SER A 251 -15.84 -9.66 0.38
N GLY A 252 -16.36 -8.43 0.50
CA GLY A 252 -17.77 -8.11 0.28
C GLY A 252 -18.67 -8.49 1.46
N VAL A 253 -18.17 -9.24 2.45
CA VAL A 253 -18.93 -9.59 3.65
C VAL A 253 -19.01 -8.36 4.56
N VAL A 254 -20.22 -7.97 4.93
CA VAL A 254 -20.47 -6.82 5.83
C VAL A 254 -21.29 -7.29 7.02
N VAL A 255 -20.80 -7.04 8.23
CA VAL A 255 -21.49 -7.44 9.46
C VAL A 255 -22.78 -6.59 9.61
N PRO A 256 -23.97 -7.20 9.60
CA PRO A 256 -25.24 -6.47 9.55
C PRO A 256 -25.42 -5.48 10.71
N GLY A 257 -25.90 -4.28 10.42
CA GLY A 257 -26.16 -3.25 11.44
C GLY A 257 -24.90 -2.59 12.02
N THR A 258 -23.72 -2.81 11.43
CA THR A 258 -22.44 -2.26 11.95
C THR A 258 -21.64 -1.43 10.93
N GLY A 259 -21.91 -1.60 9.64
CA GLY A 259 -21.08 -1.02 8.58
C GLY A 259 -19.63 -1.54 8.51
N ILE A 260 -19.30 -2.63 9.22
CA ILE A 260 -17.98 -3.24 9.22
C ILE A 260 -17.86 -4.19 8.01
N ALA A 261 -17.16 -3.73 6.98
CA ALA A 261 -16.80 -4.54 5.81
C ALA A 261 -15.51 -5.32 6.07
N LEU A 262 -15.57 -6.66 5.99
CA LEU A 262 -14.45 -7.54 6.30
C LEU A 262 -13.45 -7.60 5.13
N HIS A 263 -12.17 -7.43 5.43
CA HIS A 263 -11.10 -7.54 4.44
C HIS A 263 -10.98 -8.97 3.86
N ASN A 264 -10.35 -9.12 2.70
CA ASN A 264 -10.00 -10.43 2.14
C ASN A 264 -8.48 -10.71 2.14
N ARG A 265 -7.75 -10.14 3.12
CA ARG A 265 -6.29 -10.25 3.24
C ARG A 265 -5.74 -11.68 3.25
N GLY A 266 -6.53 -12.66 3.70
CA GLY A 266 -6.15 -14.08 3.66
C GLY A 266 -5.80 -14.61 2.26
N ARG A 267 -6.23 -13.93 1.18
CA ARG A 267 -5.78 -14.21 -0.20
C ARG A 267 -4.27 -14.05 -0.40
N GLY A 268 -3.57 -13.39 0.51
CA GLY A 268 -2.11 -13.29 0.48
C GLY A 268 -1.40 -14.59 0.83
N PHE A 269 -2.08 -15.62 1.36
CA PHE A 269 -1.45 -16.92 1.65
C PHE A 269 -1.19 -17.75 0.38
N SER A 270 -0.17 -18.60 0.45
CA SER A 270 0.06 -19.70 -0.48
C SER A 270 -0.69 -20.96 -0.02
N LEU A 271 -1.13 -21.77 -0.99
CA LEU A 271 -1.66 -23.13 -0.75
C LEU A 271 -0.62 -24.22 -1.06
N ALA A 272 0.57 -23.84 -1.51
CA ALA A 272 1.63 -24.79 -1.80
C ALA A 272 2.17 -25.40 -0.49
N PRO A 273 2.15 -26.74 -0.33
CA PRO A 273 2.69 -27.40 0.85
C PRO A 273 4.17 -27.06 1.07
N GLY A 274 4.54 -26.71 2.31
CA GLY A 274 5.91 -26.37 2.68
C GLY A 274 6.34 -24.94 2.36
N HIS A 275 5.51 -24.15 1.66
CA HIS A 275 5.82 -22.75 1.39
C HIS A 275 5.83 -21.92 2.68
N ARG A 276 6.76 -20.97 2.82
CA ARG A 276 6.89 -20.13 4.04
C ARG A 276 5.60 -19.35 4.36
N ASN A 277 4.96 -18.87 3.29
CA ASN A 277 3.66 -18.20 3.32
C ASN A 277 2.45 -19.15 3.21
N GLN A 278 2.61 -20.45 3.52
CA GLN A 278 1.49 -21.39 3.55
C GLN A 278 0.47 -20.99 4.63
N VAL A 279 -0.82 -21.08 4.30
CA VAL A 279 -1.91 -20.85 5.26
C VAL A 279 -1.81 -21.77 6.48
N ALA A 280 -1.89 -21.21 7.68
CA ALA A 280 -2.03 -21.95 8.94
C ALA A 280 -2.64 -21.07 10.04
N PRO A 281 -3.21 -21.65 11.12
CA PRO A 281 -3.79 -20.90 12.23
C PRO A 281 -2.80 -19.93 12.87
N GLY A 282 -3.26 -18.72 13.21
CA GLY A 282 -2.44 -17.69 13.86
C GLY A 282 -1.37 -17.04 12.98
N LYS A 283 -1.15 -17.52 11.75
CA LYS A 283 -0.19 -16.91 10.82
C LYS A 283 -0.75 -15.63 10.20
N ARG A 284 0.16 -14.75 9.79
CA ARG A 284 -0.15 -13.56 9.00
C ARG A 284 0.25 -13.78 7.53
N PRO A 285 -0.64 -13.56 6.54
CA PRO A 285 -0.33 -13.76 5.13
C PRO A 285 0.63 -12.67 4.64
N MET A 286 1.46 -12.93 3.62
CA MET A 286 2.22 -11.88 2.95
C MET A 286 1.34 -10.65 2.66
N HIS A 287 1.87 -9.48 3.00
CA HIS A 287 1.12 -8.25 3.09
C HIS A 287 1.60 -7.22 2.08
N THR A 288 0.68 -6.71 1.27
CA THR A 288 1.01 -5.73 0.23
C THR A 288 1.12 -4.30 0.75
N ILE A 289 0.56 -3.99 1.91
CA ILE A 289 0.53 -2.61 2.41
C ILE A 289 1.89 -2.23 2.97
N ILE A 290 2.48 -1.15 2.46
CA ILE A 290 3.78 -0.65 2.89
C ILE A 290 3.78 0.88 3.07
N PRO A 291 3.95 1.41 4.29
CA PRO A 291 4.28 2.82 4.51
C PRO A 291 5.79 3.02 4.40
N ALA A 292 6.23 4.04 3.65
CA ALA A 292 7.64 4.36 3.53
C ALA A 292 8.04 5.64 4.27
N PHE A 293 9.29 5.65 4.69
CA PHE A 293 9.93 6.82 5.29
C PHE A 293 11.37 6.94 4.79
N ILE A 294 11.83 8.15 4.54
CA ILE A 294 13.20 8.45 4.10
C ILE A 294 13.89 9.24 5.20
N THR A 295 15.10 8.83 5.55
CA THR A 295 16.03 9.66 6.34
C THR A 295 17.22 10.08 5.49
N CYS A 296 17.77 11.26 5.77
CA CYS A 296 19.03 11.73 5.21
C CYS A 296 19.99 12.03 6.37
N LYS A 297 21.15 11.34 6.42
CA LYS A 297 22.15 11.43 7.51
C LYS A 297 21.54 11.17 8.89
N GLY A 298 20.54 10.28 8.95
CA GLY A 298 19.81 9.95 10.17
C GLY A 298 18.65 10.89 10.51
N ASP A 299 18.53 12.04 9.85
CA ASP A 299 17.44 13.00 10.08
C ASP A 299 16.22 12.70 9.19
N PRO A 300 14.98 12.96 9.65
CA PRO A 300 13.78 12.83 8.83
C PRO A 300 13.84 13.68 7.56
N PHE A 301 13.67 13.02 6.40
CA PHE A 301 13.68 13.66 5.09
C PHE A 301 12.29 13.69 4.45
N ALA A 302 11.62 12.54 4.33
CA ALA A 302 10.28 12.47 3.76
C ALA A 302 9.46 11.29 4.28
N SER A 303 8.15 11.48 4.41
CA SER A 303 7.18 10.43 4.63
C SER A 303 6.32 10.29 3.37
N PHE A 304 6.23 9.07 2.84
CA PHE A 304 5.54 8.83 1.58
C PHE A 304 5.03 7.40 1.45
N GLY A 305 4.15 7.21 0.46
CA GLY A 305 3.65 5.89 0.09
C GLY A 305 2.97 5.97 -1.25
N VAL A 306 3.08 4.90 -2.04
CA VAL A 306 2.42 4.76 -3.34
C VAL A 306 1.41 3.64 -3.25
N MET A 307 0.12 3.95 -3.42
CA MET A 307 -1.01 3.01 -3.33
C MET A 307 -0.97 1.93 -4.44
N GLY A 308 -1.65 0.78 -4.24
CA GLY A 308 -2.05 -0.09 -5.37
C GLY A 308 -1.46 -1.50 -5.41
N GLY A 309 -1.64 -2.31 -4.34
CA GLY A 309 -1.28 -3.74 -4.38
C GLY A 309 0.21 -3.99 -4.64
N ASN A 310 0.57 -4.69 -5.72
CA ASN A 310 1.97 -4.90 -6.11
C ASN A 310 2.66 -3.65 -6.67
N MET A 311 1.91 -2.59 -6.98
CA MET A 311 2.48 -1.30 -7.38
C MET A 311 3.28 -0.62 -6.26
N GLN A 312 3.00 -0.93 -4.99
CA GLN A 312 3.56 -0.17 -3.88
C GLN A 312 5.09 -0.24 -3.84
N ALA A 313 5.69 -1.45 -3.84
CA ALA A 313 7.14 -1.59 -3.71
C ALA A 313 7.91 -0.96 -4.89
N GLN A 314 7.47 -1.21 -6.12
CA GLN A 314 8.07 -0.59 -7.31
C GLN A 314 7.80 0.93 -7.39
N GLY A 315 6.66 1.39 -6.87
CA GLY A 315 6.36 2.80 -6.72
C GLY A 315 7.28 3.46 -5.70
N HIS A 316 7.67 2.75 -4.64
CA HIS A 316 8.62 3.24 -3.65
C HIS A 316 10.02 3.40 -4.21
N VAL A 317 10.49 2.45 -5.02
CA VAL A 317 11.75 2.60 -5.77
C VAL A 317 11.69 3.80 -6.70
N GLN A 318 10.60 3.96 -7.46
CA GLN A 318 10.43 5.11 -8.35
C GLN A 318 10.44 6.43 -7.57
N MET A 319 9.75 6.53 -6.43
CA MET A 319 9.77 7.72 -5.58
C MET A 319 11.17 8.03 -5.04
N MET A 320 11.94 7.02 -4.66
CA MET A 320 13.34 7.21 -4.25
C MET A 320 14.18 7.79 -5.39
N GLN A 321 14.03 7.29 -6.62
CA GLN A 321 14.74 7.90 -7.77
C GLN A 321 14.32 9.35 -8.00
N GLN A 322 13.02 9.66 -7.92
CA GLN A 322 12.54 11.01 -8.14
C GLN A 322 13.02 12.01 -7.06
N LEU A 323 12.95 11.62 -5.78
CA LEU A 323 13.27 12.50 -4.65
C LEU A 323 14.77 12.56 -4.33
N VAL A 324 15.51 11.46 -4.53
CA VAL A 324 16.92 11.33 -4.16
C VAL A 324 17.84 11.50 -5.38
N ASP A 325 17.67 10.67 -6.41
CA ASP A 325 18.57 10.70 -7.57
C ASP A 325 18.36 11.96 -8.42
N LEU A 326 17.11 12.32 -8.69
CA LEU A 326 16.73 13.47 -9.52
C LEU A 326 16.43 14.74 -8.73
N GLN A 327 16.39 14.65 -7.39
CA GLN A 327 16.11 15.77 -6.48
C GLN A 327 14.88 16.61 -6.86
N ARG A 328 13.85 15.96 -7.41
CA ARG A 328 12.60 16.64 -7.78
C ARG A 328 11.81 17.00 -6.52
N ASN A 329 11.07 18.09 -6.60
CA ASN A 329 10.11 18.44 -5.54
C ASN A 329 9.02 17.35 -5.44
N PRO A 330 8.30 17.24 -4.30
CA PRO A 330 7.31 16.18 -4.09
C PRO A 330 6.24 16.08 -5.16
N GLN A 331 5.70 17.20 -5.66
CA GLN A 331 4.66 17.15 -6.68
C GLN A 331 5.22 16.65 -8.01
N ALA A 332 6.38 17.14 -8.45
CA ALA A 332 7.02 16.66 -9.66
C ALA A 332 7.43 15.18 -9.58
N ALA A 333 7.81 14.69 -8.39
CA ALA A 333 8.08 13.28 -8.16
C ALA A 333 6.81 12.42 -8.28
N VAL A 334 5.69 12.92 -7.76
CA VAL A 334 4.38 12.26 -7.86
C VAL A 334 3.84 12.26 -9.28
N ASP A 335 4.03 13.35 -10.03
CA ASP A 335 3.53 13.53 -11.40
C ASP A 335 4.33 12.72 -12.43
N ALA A 336 5.55 12.30 -12.10
CA ALA A 336 6.42 11.57 -13.01
C ALA A 336 5.74 10.30 -13.56
N PRO A 337 6.00 9.94 -14.85
CA PRO A 337 5.47 8.74 -15.46
C PRO A 337 5.98 7.49 -14.75
N ARG A 338 5.08 6.54 -14.52
CA ARG A 338 5.38 5.31 -13.79
C ARG A 338 5.44 4.10 -14.71
N PHE A 339 6.27 3.15 -14.32
CA PHE A 339 6.22 1.79 -14.82
C PHE A 339 5.66 0.84 -13.76
N ARG A 340 5.16 -0.29 -14.24
CA ARG A 340 4.71 -1.38 -13.40
C ARG A 340 5.16 -2.72 -13.99
N VAL A 341 5.92 -3.47 -13.20
CA VAL A 341 6.39 -4.81 -13.57
C VAL A 341 5.27 -5.81 -13.31
N GLU A 342 5.05 -6.68 -14.29
CA GLU A 342 4.14 -7.82 -14.20
C GLU A 342 4.92 -9.13 -14.44
N ALA A 343 4.24 -10.28 -14.42
CA ALA A 343 4.86 -11.57 -14.63
C ALA A 343 5.56 -11.67 -15.99
N GLY A 344 6.69 -12.36 -16.02
CA GLY A 344 7.48 -12.55 -17.22
C GLY A 344 8.09 -11.25 -17.76
N PRO A 345 8.14 -11.04 -19.09
CA PRO A 345 8.75 -9.85 -19.67
C PRO A 345 7.81 -8.62 -19.70
N ARG A 346 6.57 -8.73 -19.19
CA ARG A 346 5.55 -7.69 -19.31
C ARG A 346 5.84 -6.49 -18.39
N VAL A 347 5.78 -5.30 -18.97
CA VAL A 347 5.91 -4.03 -18.25
C VAL A 347 4.78 -3.12 -18.71
N MET A 348 4.00 -2.63 -17.76
CA MET A 348 2.97 -1.64 -18.01
C MET A 348 3.58 -0.24 -17.88
N LEU A 349 3.21 0.66 -18.78
CA LEU A 349 3.65 2.06 -18.79
C LEU A 349 2.43 2.98 -18.88
N GLU A 350 2.53 4.17 -18.28
CA GLU A 350 1.49 5.17 -18.40
C GLU A 350 1.42 5.80 -19.79
N ALA A 351 0.23 6.24 -20.20
CA ALA A 351 -0.03 6.88 -21.50
C ALA A 351 0.92 8.04 -21.84
N HIS A 352 1.38 8.78 -20.83
CA HIS A 352 2.25 9.95 -21.01
C HIS A 352 3.75 9.61 -20.90
N THR A 353 4.12 8.33 -20.86
CA THR A 353 5.51 7.90 -20.91
C THR A 353 6.14 8.32 -22.24
N PRO A 354 7.30 9.00 -22.24
CA PRO A 354 7.94 9.45 -23.48
C PRO A 354 8.22 8.31 -24.47
N ALA A 355 7.97 8.53 -25.77
CA ALA A 355 8.12 7.49 -26.79
C ALA A 355 9.53 6.86 -26.81
N HIS A 356 10.59 7.65 -26.64
CA HIS A 356 11.95 7.15 -26.61
C HIS A 356 12.23 6.17 -25.43
N VAL A 357 11.48 6.27 -24.32
CA VAL A 357 11.53 5.30 -23.22
C VAL A 357 10.91 3.99 -23.66
N VAL A 358 9.73 4.05 -24.29
CA VAL A 358 9.02 2.88 -24.84
C VAL A 358 9.90 2.13 -25.84
N ASP A 359 10.51 2.86 -26.77
CA ASP A 359 11.39 2.30 -27.80
C ASP A 359 12.62 1.63 -27.17
N THR A 360 13.25 2.28 -26.19
CA THR A 360 14.41 1.75 -25.48
C THR A 360 14.07 0.43 -24.78
N LEU A 361 12.98 0.38 -24.00
CA LEU A 361 12.58 -0.83 -23.30
C LEU A 361 12.17 -1.95 -24.27
N SER A 362 11.45 -1.61 -25.34
CA SER A 362 11.06 -2.59 -26.37
C SER A 362 12.28 -3.18 -27.06
N SER A 363 13.29 -2.37 -27.38
CA SER A 363 14.55 -2.82 -28.00
C SER A 363 15.36 -3.77 -27.11
N CYS A 364 15.22 -3.65 -25.79
CA CYS A 364 15.81 -4.57 -24.82
C CYS A 364 15.01 -5.88 -24.66
N GLY A 365 13.85 -6.01 -25.31
CA GLY A 365 13.01 -7.22 -25.25
C GLY A 365 11.92 -7.21 -24.17
N HIS A 366 11.58 -6.05 -23.60
CA HIS A 366 10.40 -5.94 -22.73
C HIS A 366 9.11 -5.99 -23.55
N ASN A 367 8.09 -6.67 -23.03
CA ASN A 367 6.74 -6.64 -23.58
C ASN A 367 5.98 -5.46 -22.98
N ILE A 368 5.91 -4.35 -23.72
CA ILE A 368 5.34 -3.09 -23.22
C ILE A 368 3.82 -3.05 -23.42
N ASP A 369 3.11 -2.68 -22.36
CA ASP A 369 1.67 -2.45 -22.36
C ASP A 369 1.38 -1.00 -21.92
N ILE A 370 0.95 -0.15 -22.85
CA ILE A 370 0.66 1.25 -22.55
C ILE A 370 -0.79 1.37 -22.11
N HIS A 371 -0.99 1.82 -20.87
CA HIS A 371 -2.31 1.94 -20.27
C HIS A 371 -2.88 3.35 -20.45
N PRO A 372 -4.22 3.48 -20.52
CA PRO A 372 -4.90 4.79 -20.61
C PRO A 372 -4.53 5.76 -19.48
N ALA A 373 -4.64 7.06 -19.74
CA ALA A 373 -4.29 8.11 -18.78
C ALA A 373 -5.14 8.09 -17.48
N ASP A 374 -6.33 7.51 -17.52
CA ASP A 374 -7.21 7.34 -16.37
C ASP A 374 -7.07 5.96 -15.69
N SER A 375 -6.06 5.17 -16.08
CA SER A 375 -5.75 3.89 -15.45
C SER A 375 -5.41 4.07 -13.98
N LEU A 376 -5.94 3.15 -13.19
CA LEU A 376 -5.75 3.10 -11.75
C LEU A 376 -4.61 2.15 -11.33
N ASP A 377 -3.90 1.56 -12.30
CA ASP A 377 -2.92 0.50 -12.08
C ASP A 377 -1.55 1.00 -11.60
N PHE A 378 -1.27 2.29 -11.76
CA PHE A 378 0.01 2.94 -11.42
C PHE A 378 -0.01 3.60 -10.03
N GLY A 379 -1.03 3.27 -9.24
CA GLY A 379 -1.13 3.71 -7.86
C GLY A 379 -1.43 5.19 -7.70
N ALA A 380 -1.33 5.64 -6.46
CA ALA A 380 -1.46 7.04 -6.09
C ALA A 380 -0.51 7.36 -4.95
N ALA A 381 0.32 8.37 -5.11
CA ALA A 381 1.31 8.77 -4.13
C ALA A 381 0.84 9.95 -3.27
N GLN A 382 1.20 9.93 -1.98
CA GLN A 382 1.17 11.13 -1.13
C GLN A 382 2.55 11.28 -0.52
N VAL A 383 3.07 12.50 -0.47
CA VAL A 383 4.45 12.77 -0.04
C VAL A 383 4.46 14.04 0.79
N ILE A 384 5.14 14.00 1.95
CA ILE A 384 5.57 15.20 2.68
C ILE A 384 7.08 15.11 2.83
N GLN A 385 7.79 16.12 2.33
CA GLN A 385 9.22 16.28 2.49
C GLN A 385 9.51 17.42 3.47
N ARG A 386 10.40 17.16 4.42
CA ARG A 386 10.92 18.14 5.37
C ARG A 386 12.10 18.90 4.75
N LEU A 387 12.06 20.21 4.86
CA LEU A 387 13.10 21.11 4.38
C LEU A 387 14.16 21.37 5.47
N PRO A 388 15.40 21.75 5.11
CA PRO A 388 16.47 22.01 6.08
C PRO A 388 16.12 23.06 7.15
N HIS A 389 15.27 24.04 6.81
CA HIS A 389 14.80 25.07 7.74
C HIS A 389 13.62 24.61 8.62
N GLY A 390 13.24 23.33 8.58
CA GLY A 390 12.18 22.73 9.40
C GLY A 390 10.76 22.87 8.86
N GLY A 391 10.57 23.52 7.70
CA GLY A 391 9.27 23.57 7.01
C GLY A 391 9.00 22.33 6.17
N TYR A 392 7.84 22.27 5.52
CA TYR A 392 7.41 21.12 4.72
C TYR A 392 6.96 21.54 3.33
N ILE A 393 7.21 20.68 2.36
CA ILE A 393 6.58 20.71 1.04
C ILE A 393 5.90 19.35 0.80
N ALA A 394 4.74 19.38 0.18
CA ALA A 394 3.89 18.19 0.03
C ALA A 394 3.40 18.04 -1.41
N GLY A 395 3.14 16.80 -1.82
CA GLY A 395 2.58 16.45 -3.13
C GLY A 395 1.46 15.43 -2.98
N SER A 396 0.42 15.58 -3.81
CA SER A 396 -0.72 14.66 -3.88
C SER A 396 -0.93 14.19 -5.31
N ASP A 397 -1.21 12.89 -5.49
CA ASP A 397 -1.36 12.30 -6.81
C ASP A 397 -2.55 12.85 -7.59
N PRO A 398 -2.36 13.36 -8.82
CA PRO A 398 -3.47 13.80 -9.66
C PRO A 398 -4.28 12.63 -10.23
N ARG A 399 -3.80 11.38 -10.16
CA ARG A 399 -4.51 10.19 -10.67
C ARG A 399 -5.74 9.81 -9.83
N ARG A 400 -5.88 10.38 -8.64
CA ARG A 400 -6.99 10.13 -7.71
C ARG A 400 -7.49 11.44 -7.11
N ASP A 401 -8.72 11.43 -6.62
CA ASP A 401 -9.19 12.51 -5.75
C ASP A 401 -8.34 12.47 -4.45
N GLY A 402 -7.64 13.55 -4.15
CA GLY A 402 -6.72 13.66 -3.01
C GLY A 402 -6.26 15.11 -2.82
N GLN A 403 -5.61 15.40 -1.70
CA GLN A 403 -5.18 16.76 -1.39
C GLN A 403 -3.93 16.79 -0.51
N ALA A 404 -3.01 17.70 -0.84
CA ALA A 404 -1.97 18.16 0.07
C ALA A 404 -2.41 19.48 0.72
N VAL A 405 -2.41 19.55 2.05
CA VAL A 405 -2.87 20.72 2.82
C VAL A 405 -1.86 21.05 3.91
N GLY A 406 -1.54 22.33 4.08
CA GLY A 406 -0.75 22.86 5.19
C GLY A 406 -1.49 24.00 5.89
N TYR A 407 -1.25 24.18 7.18
CA TYR A 407 -1.90 25.20 8.01
C TYR A 407 -0.98 25.72 9.12
#